data_AF-A0A837IUJ9-F1
#
_entry.id   AF-A0A837IUJ9-F1
#
_cell.length_a   1.000
_cell.length_b   1.000
_cell.length_c   1.000
_cell.angle_alpha   90.00
_cell.angle_beta   90.00
_cell.angle_gamma   90.00
#
_symmetry.space_group_name_H-M   'P 1'
#
loop_
_entity.id
_entity.type
_entity.pdbx_description
1 polymer ?
#
loop_
_entity_poly.entity_id
_entity_poly.type
_entity_poly.pdbx_seq_one_letter_code
_entity_poly.pdbx_strand_id
1 'polypeptide(L)'
;MPTLPAHPNCRCALSAYWKDEKSNVEVARLKRKKNTEKRVTINKEKQRKLIAEFRKNGGKVWQDAEAEAYLKKKGANAIVLSEDLIALKNKPTISEVLEELYHVKQFRDGKIDLTNVSRYKAEIEAQNYLLSVKNLYNIPKEEILETKANLQYWKERLKNEKNRNY
;
A
#
# COMPACT_ATOMS: atom_id res chain seq x y z
N MET A 1 25.71 -2.97 -10.20
CA MET A 1 24.32 -3.47 -10.16
C MET A 1 23.44 -2.43 -10.81
N PRO A 2 22.56 -2.77 -11.77
CA PRO A 2 21.65 -1.79 -12.35
C PRO A 2 20.69 -1.33 -11.25
N THR A 3 20.80 -0.05 -10.87
CA THR A 3 19.82 0.62 -10.02
C THR A 3 18.58 0.87 -10.87
N LEU A 4 17.74 -0.15 -11.00
CA LEU A 4 16.40 0.03 -11.51
C LEU A 4 15.74 1.13 -10.66
N PRO A 5 15.00 2.07 -11.28
CA PRO A 5 14.18 3.03 -10.53
C PRO A 5 13.06 2.23 -9.86
N ALA A 6 13.38 1.55 -8.76
CA ALA A 6 12.40 1.06 -7.82
C ALA A 6 11.57 2.28 -7.43
N HIS A 7 10.24 2.15 -7.47
CA HIS A 7 9.38 3.14 -6.84
C HIS A 7 9.98 3.45 -5.47
N PRO A 8 10.42 4.68 -5.18
CA PRO A 8 11.15 4.95 -3.95
C PRO A 8 10.14 4.85 -2.79
N ASN A 9 10.02 3.64 -2.26
CA ASN A 9 9.21 3.22 -1.12
C ASN A 9 7.76 3.72 -1.18
N CYS A 10 6.90 3.08 -1.98
CA CYS A 10 5.47 3.00 -1.63
C CYS A 10 5.38 2.35 -0.24
N ARG A 11 5.15 3.14 0.81
CA ARG A 11 4.82 2.66 2.16
C ARG A 11 3.31 2.45 2.23
N CYS A 12 2.74 1.65 1.31
CA CYS A 12 1.30 1.44 1.16
C CYS A 12 0.64 0.72 2.35
N ALA A 13 1.41 0.37 3.38
CA ALA A 13 0.87 -0.01 4.67
C ALA A 13 1.55 0.74 5.81
N LEU A 14 0.98 1.88 6.19
CA LEU A 14 1.14 2.43 7.54
C LEU A 14 0.29 1.65 8.56
N SER A 15 0.09 0.34 8.38
CA SER A 15 -0.63 -0.52 9.33
C SER A 15 0.24 -0.93 10.54
N ALA A 16 1.31 -0.19 10.88
CA ALA A 16 2.25 -0.62 11.93
C ALA A 16 2.77 0.45 12.90
N TYR A 17 2.58 1.76 12.69
CA TYR A 17 3.21 2.76 13.56
C TYR A 17 2.39 4.05 13.72
N TRP A 18 1.27 3.95 14.43
CA TRP A 18 0.85 5.01 15.35
C TRP A 18 1.35 4.62 16.74
N LYS A 19 2.58 4.99 17.05
CA LYS A 19 3.02 5.17 18.44
C LYS A 19 3.44 6.62 18.57
N ASP A 20 2.46 7.46 18.89
CA ASP A 20 2.75 8.74 19.49
C ASP A 20 3.28 8.42 20.90
N GLU A 21 4.58 8.62 21.13
CA GLU A 21 5.27 8.31 22.40
C GLU A 21 4.83 9.19 23.60
N LYS A 22 3.68 9.87 23.54
CA LYS A 22 3.23 10.83 24.57
C LYS A 22 1.87 10.54 25.22
N SER A 23 1.55 9.29 25.51
CA SER A 23 0.40 8.99 26.41
C SER A 23 0.57 7.70 27.22
N ASN A 24 1.78 7.45 27.75
CA ASN A 24 2.13 6.16 28.32
C ASN A 24 1.88 6.00 29.84
N VAL A 25 1.00 6.78 30.47
CA VAL A 25 0.84 6.71 31.95
C VAL A 25 -0.61 6.48 32.43
N GLU A 26 -1.65 6.86 31.66
CA GLU A 26 -3.02 6.87 32.23
C GLU A 26 -3.95 5.74 31.73
N VAL A 27 -3.58 4.99 30.67
CA VAL A 27 -4.46 3.97 30.05
C VAL A 27 -4.31 2.58 30.71
N ALA A 28 -3.41 2.40 31.67
CA ALA A 28 -3.22 1.12 32.37
C ALA A 28 -4.43 0.70 33.23
N ARG A 29 -5.39 1.60 33.48
CA ARG A 29 -6.52 1.36 34.40
C ARG A 29 -7.86 1.04 33.76
N LEU A 30 -7.93 0.81 32.44
CA LEU A 30 -9.15 0.41 31.74
C LEU A 30 -8.91 -0.78 30.80
N LYS A 31 -8.59 -1.96 31.37
CA LYS A 31 -8.63 -3.21 30.60
C LYS A 31 -10.07 -3.51 30.18
N ARG A 32 -10.44 -3.13 28.94
CA ARG A 32 -11.64 -3.60 28.23
C ARG A 32 -11.24 -4.13 26.86
N LYS A 33 -11.59 -5.41 26.64
CA LYS A 33 -11.51 -6.25 25.43
C LYS A 33 -10.33 -5.99 24.50
N LYS A 34 -9.44 -7.00 24.42
CA LYS A 34 -8.49 -7.21 23.32
C LYS A 34 -9.21 -6.98 21.99
N ASN A 35 -9.09 -5.78 21.42
CA ASN A 35 -9.61 -5.55 20.07
C ASN A 35 -8.59 -6.17 19.10
N THR A 36 -8.73 -7.49 18.91
CA THR A 36 -8.04 -8.26 17.90
C THR A 36 -8.66 -7.98 16.53
N GLU A 37 -8.56 -6.76 16.02
CA GLU A 37 -8.87 -6.45 14.62
C GLU A 37 -7.81 -7.14 13.75
N LYS A 38 -8.08 -8.41 13.45
CA LYS A 38 -7.19 -9.25 12.64
C LYS A 38 -7.20 -8.70 11.22
N ARG A 39 -6.03 -8.29 10.71
CA ARG A 39 -5.78 -8.04 9.28
C ARG A 39 -6.50 -9.10 8.43
N VAL A 40 -7.50 -8.68 7.65
CA VAL A 40 -8.30 -9.59 6.82
C VAL A 40 -7.52 -9.88 5.55
N THR A 41 -6.85 -11.04 5.54
CA THR A 41 -6.03 -11.45 4.39
C THR A 41 -6.90 -12.10 3.33
N ILE A 42 -6.61 -11.84 2.05
CA ILE A 42 -7.33 -12.49 0.96
C ILE A 42 -6.97 -13.98 0.88
N ASN A 43 -7.92 -14.78 0.43
CA ASN A 43 -7.65 -16.18 0.13
C ASN A 43 -6.79 -16.30 -1.15
N LYS A 44 -6.05 -17.40 -1.29
CA LYS A 44 -5.11 -17.62 -2.39
C LYS A 44 -5.80 -17.64 -3.76
N GLU A 45 -7.03 -18.12 -3.86
CA GLU A 45 -7.75 -18.19 -5.14
C GLU A 45 -8.13 -16.80 -5.64
N LYS A 46 -8.69 -15.97 -4.76
CA LYS A 46 -9.04 -14.57 -5.04
C LYS A 46 -7.79 -13.79 -5.40
N GLN A 47 -6.68 -13.98 -4.68
CA GLN A 47 -5.40 -13.39 -5.05
C GLN A 47 -4.98 -13.80 -6.47
N ARG A 48 -5.01 -15.10 -6.79
CA ARG A 48 -4.63 -15.61 -8.12
C ARG A 48 -5.48 -15.00 -9.23
N LYS A 49 -6.79 -14.82 -9.01
CA LYS A 49 -7.70 -14.17 -9.98
C LYS A 49 -7.34 -12.70 -10.18
N LEU A 50 -7.06 -11.96 -9.11
CA LEU A 50 -6.68 -10.54 -9.19
C LEU A 50 -5.37 -10.33 -9.96
N ILE A 51 -4.36 -11.18 -9.73
CA ILE A 51 -3.06 -11.06 -10.39
C ILE A 51 -2.97 -11.80 -11.73
N ALA A 52 -4.06 -12.44 -12.19
CA ALA A 52 -4.05 -13.27 -13.39
C ALA A 52 -3.71 -12.47 -14.64
N GLU A 53 -4.35 -11.31 -14.82
CA GLU A 53 -4.08 -10.42 -15.95
C GLU A 53 -2.66 -9.86 -15.91
N PHE A 54 -2.19 -9.45 -14.73
CA PHE A 54 -0.82 -8.99 -14.55
C PHE A 54 0.20 -10.05 -14.96
N ARG A 55 0.01 -11.31 -14.52
CA ARG A 55 0.87 -12.44 -14.90
C ARG A 55 0.78 -12.77 -16.39
N LYS A 56 -0.41 -12.72 -16.98
CA LYS A 56 -0.62 -12.93 -18.41
C LYS A 56 0.16 -11.92 -19.24
N ASN A 57 0.28 -10.70 -18.75
CA ASN A 57 1.04 -9.61 -19.36
C ASN A 57 2.53 -9.59 -18.95
N GLY A 58 3.12 -10.74 -18.61
CA GLY A 58 4.54 -10.89 -18.27
C GLY A 58 4.92 -10.53 -16.84
N GLY A 59 3.96 -10.09 -16.01
CA GLY A 59 4.20 -9.66 -14.64
C GLY A 59 4.59 -10.80 -13.68
N LYS A 60 5.51 -10.51 -12.77
CA LYS A 60 6.04 -11.41 -11.75
C LYS A 60 5.62 -10.94 -10.36
N VAL A 61 5.24 -11.90 -9.53
CA VAL A 61 4.78 -11.67 -8.16
C VAL A 61 5.76 -12.37 -7.22
N TRP A 62 6.62 -11.60 -6.55
CA TRP A 62 7.62 -12.08 -5.61
C TRP A 62 7.01 -12.18 -4.20
N GLN A 63 6.92 -13.41 -3.67
CA GLN A 63 6.19 -13.73 -2.43
C GLN A 63 6.85 -14.82 -1.58
N ASP A 64 8.13 -15.10 -1.78
CA ASP A 64 8.86 -16.09 -0.98
C ASP A 64 9.34 -15.51 0.37
N ALA A 65 10.18 -16.27 1.08
CA ALA A 65 10.75 -15.83 2.35
C ALA A 65 11.69 -14.61 2.21
N GLU A 66 12.35 -14.48 1.06
CA GLU A 66 13.22 -13.34 0.77
C GLU A 66 12.39 -12.07 0.53
N ALA A 67 11.24 -12.20 -0.16
CA ALA A 67 10.28 -11.11 -0.32
C ALA A 67 9.76 -10.60 1.03
N GLU A 68 9.39 -11.51 1.95
CA GLU A 68 8.98 -11.14 3.31
C GLU A 68 10.10 -10.40 4.07
N ALA A 69 11.34 -10.90 4.02
CA ALA A 69 12.48 -10.25 4.65
C ALA A 69 12.75 -8.85 4.05
N TYR A 70 12.64 -8.74 2.73
CA TYR A 70 12.79 -7.48 2.01
C TYR A 70 11.71 -6.47 2.41
N LEU A 71 10.44 -6.86 2.36
CA LEU A 71 9.30 -6.02 2.75
C LEU A 71 9.39 -5.58 4.21
N LYS A 72 9.80 -6.49 5.11
CA LYS A 72 10.07 -6.17 6.51
C LYS A 72 11.17 -5.14 6.67
N LYS A 73 12.29 -5.29 5.96
CA LYS A 73 13.40 -4.31 5.97
C LYS A 73 12.97 -2.94 5.45
N LYS A 74 12.07 -2.90 4.47
CA LYS A 74 11.51 -1.66 3.90
C LYS A 74 10.38 -1.06 4.76
N GLY A 75 9.84 -1.81 5.71
CA GLY A 75 8.69 -1.40 6.51
C GLY A 75 7.42 -1.27 5.67
N ALA A 76 7.22 -2.18 4.71
CA ALA A 76 6.06 -2.20 3.82
C ALA A 76 5.37 -3.57 3.86
N ASN A 77 4.10 -3.62 3.43
CA ASN A 77 3.37 -4.89 3.25
C ASN A 77 3.34 -5.36 1.79
N ALA A 78 3.58 -4.43 0.87
CA ALA A 78 3.57 -4.64 -0.57
C ALA A 78 4.37 -3.49 -1.21
N ILE A 79 5.04 -3.76 -2.34
CA ILE A 79 5.81 -2.77 -3.12
C ILE A 79 5.83 -3.16 -4.61
N VAL A 80 5.54 -2.22 -5.51
CA VAL A 80 5.92 -2.31 -6.93
C VAL A 80 7.42 -1.99 -7.09
N LEU A 81 8.15 -2.94 -7.66
CA LEU A 81 9.58 -2.80 -7.93
C LEU A 81 9.84 -2.34 -9.38
N SER A 82 8.96 -2.70 -10.31
CA SER A 82 8.99 -2.29 -11.73
C SER A 82 7.60 -2.48 -12.37
N GLU A 83 7.46 -2.11 -13.64
CA GLU A 83 6.25 -2.31 -14.46
C GLU A 83 5.81 -3.78 -14.63
N ASP A 84 6.67 -4.72 -14.26
CA ASP A 84 6.50 -6.15 -14.38
C ASP A 84 6.85 -6.91 -13.09
N LEU A 85 7.13 -6.24 -11.96
CA LEU A 85 7.49 -6.92 -10.71
C LEU A 85 6.81 -6.26 -9.50
N ILE A 86 6.02 -7.04 -8.78
CA ILE A 86 5.48 -6.67 -7.47
C ILE A 86 6.00 -7.61 -6.39
N ALA A 87 6.33 -7.07 -5.22
CA ALA A 87 6.62 -7.80 -4.01
C ALA A 87 5.40 -7.74 -3.09
N LEU A 88 4.92 -8.90 -2.62
CA LEU A 88 3.78 -8.97 -1.71
C LEU A 88 4.13 -9.82 -0.48
N LYS A 89 3.51 -9.53 0.67
CA LYS A 89 3.54 -10.46 1.81
C LYS A 89 2.85 -11.78 1.46
N ASN A 90 3.15 -12.83 2.22
CA ASN A 90 2.57 -14.17 2.01
C ASN A 90 1.05 -14.23 2.16
N LYS A 91 0.51 -13.32 2.97
CA LYS A 91 -0.92 -13.17 3.19
C LYS A 91 -1.29 -11.70 3.03
N PRO A 92 -1.41 -11.19 1.79
CA PRO A 92 -1.73 -9.79 1.58
C PRO A 92 -3.22 -9.52 1.86
N THR A 93 -3.59 -8.27 2.04
CA THR A 93 -5.01 -7.84 2.02
C THR A 93 -5.47 -7.59 0.59
N ILE A 94 -6.75 -7.28 0.41
CA ILE A 94 -7.28 -7.03 -0.93
C ILE A 94 -6.83 -5.67 -1.45
N SER A 95 -6.80 -4.67 -0.58
CA SER A 95 -6.37 -3.31 -0.93
C SER A 95 -4.91 -3.31 -1.33
N GLU A 96 -4.05 -4.00 -0.58
CA GLU A 96 -2.62 -4.13 -0.93
C GLU A 96 -2.43 -4.68 -2.34
N VAL A 97 -3.14 -5.76 -2.73
CA VAL A 97 -3.00 -6.31 -4.09
C VAL A 97 -3.54 -5.36 -5.14
N LEU A 98 -4.71 -4.75 -4.92
CA LEU A 98 -5.32 -3.84 -5.87
C LEU A 98 -4.50 -2.56 -6.07
N GLU A 99 -3.90 -2.04 -5.01
CA GLU A 99 -3.05 -0.86 -5.00
C GLU A 99 -1.76 -1.10 -5.80
N GLU A 100 -1.03 -2.19 -5.54
CA GLU A 100 0.18 -2.49 -6.31
C GLU A 100 -0.13 -2.72 -7.80
N LEU A 101 -1.25 -3.36 -8.13
CA LEU A 101 -1.68 -3.50 -9.53
C LEU A 101 -1.99 -2.14 -10.18
N TYR A 102 -2.53 -1.19 -9.42
CA TYR A 102 -2.75 0.17 -9.91
C TYR A 102 -1.43 0.91 -10.13
N HIS A 103 -0.48 0.76 -9.21
CA HIS A 103 0.86 1.33 -9.36
C HIS A 103 1.61 0.74 -10.56
N VAL A 104 1.49 -0.55 -10.83
CA VAL A 104 2.00 -1.16 -12.07
C VAL A 104 1.44 -0.46 -13.31
N LYS A 105 0.12 -0.17 -13.33
CA LYS A 105 -0.50 0.59 -14.42
C LYS A 105 0.09 1.99 -14.54
N GLN A 106 0.28 2.70 -13.44
CA GLN A 106 0.89 4.03 -13.43
C GLN A 106 2.35 4.02 -13.92
N PHE A 107 3.10 2.96 -13.61
CA PHE A 107 4.45 2.73 -14.16
C PHE A 107 4.41 2.57 -15.68
N ARG A 108 3.55 1.69 -16.18
CA ARG A 108 3.40 1.43 -17.63
C ARG A 108 2.94 2.67 -18.40
N ASP A 109 2.10 3.50 -17.79
CA ASP A 109 1.64 4.76 -18.38
C ASP A 109 2.71 5.88 -18.32
N GLY A 110 3.88 5.66 -17.71
CA GLY A 110 4.92 6.67 -17.54
C GLY A 110 4.52 7.83 -16.62
N LYS A 111 3.51 7.64 -15.77
CA LYS A 111 2.94 8.71 -14.91
C LYS A 111 3.74 9.02 -13.65
N ILE A 112 4.73 8.18 -13.33
CA ILE A 112 5.54 8.31 -12.14
C ILE A 112 6.91 8.87 -12.54
N ASP A 113 7.20 10.10 -12.12
CA ASP A 113 8.54 10.68 -12.20
C ASP A 113 9.28 10.53 -10.84
N LEU A 114 10.51 11.03 -10.73
CA LEU A 114 11.30 10.92 -9.49
C LEU A 114 10.98 12.00 -8.42
N THR A 115 9.95 12.82 -8.64
CA THR A 115 9.58 13.91 -7.71
C THR A 115 8.63 13.45 -6.61
N ASN A 116 8.70 14.11 -5.46
CA ASN A 116 7.74 13.88 -4.38
C ASN A 116 6.29 14.19 -4.81
N VAL A 117 6.11 15.17 -5.71
CA VAL A 117 4.80 15.61 -6.18
C VAL A 117 4.11 14.54 -7.01
N SER A 118 4.80 13.93 -7.98
CA SER A 118 4.23 12.85 -8.78
C SER A 118 3.91 11.64 -7.92
N ARG A 119 4.81 11.30 -6.97
CA ARG A 119 4.58 10.22 -6.01
C ARG A 119 3.31 10.45 -5.20
N TYR A 120 3.14 11.62 -4.57
CA TYR A 120 1.94 11.90 -3.78
C TYR A 120 0.67 11.91 -4.65
N LYS A 121 0.75 12.36 -5.90
CA LYS A 121 -0.37 12.25 -6.85
C LYS A 121 -0.69 10.79 -7.17
N ALA A 122 0.32 9.96 -7.39
CA ALA A 122 0.16 8.55 -7.72
C ALA A 122 -0.51 7.79 -6.56
N GLU A 123 -0.08 8.04 -5.33
CA GLU A 123 -0.68 7.53 -4.10
C GLU A 123 -2.16 7.98 -3.96
N ILE A 124 -2.44 9.27 -4.14
CA ILE A 124 -3.82 9.80 -4.09
C ILE A 124 -4.71 9.13 -5.14
N GLU A 125 -4.20 8.92 -6.36
CA GLU A 125 -4.93 8.28 -7.44
C GLU A 125 -5.23 6.81 -7.13
N ALA A 126 -4.24 6.06 -6.63
CA ALA A 126 -4.42 4.67 -6.22
C ALA A 126 -5.43 4.52 -5.08
N GLN A 127 -5.36 5.39 -4.06
CA GLN A 127 -6.30 5.37 -2.93
C GLN A 127 -7.72 5.77 -3.37
N ASN A 128 -7.88 6.72 -4.30
CA ASN A 128 -9.20 7.02 -4.90
C ASN A 128 -9.74 5.84 -5.72
N TYR A 129 -8.87 5.12 -6.44
CA TYR A 129 -9.24 3.90 -7.14
C TYR A 129 -9.77 2.83 -6.18
N LEU A 130 -9.07 2.55 -5.07
CA LEU A 130 -9.55 1.61 -4.05
C LEU A 130 -10.95 1.99 -3.54
N LEU A 131 -11.20 3.27 -3.27
CA LEU A 131 -12.51 3.75 -2.83
C LEU A 131 -13.60 3.62 -3.90
N SER A 132 -13.26 3.73 -5.19
CA SER A 132 -14.22 3.59 -6.29
C SER A 132 -14.62 2.14 -6.53
N VAL A 133 -13.69 1.19 -6.33
CA VAL A 133 -13.92 -0.25 -6.54
C VAL A 133 -14.28 -1.03 -5.27
N LYS A 134 -14.42 -0.35 -4.12
CA LYS A 134 -14.64 -0.97 -2.81
C LYS A 134 -15.80 -1.97 -2.77
N ASN A 135 -16.92 -1.65 -3.45
CA ASN A 135 -18.10 -2.51 -3.50
C ASN A 135 -17.89 -3.68 -4.47
N LEU A 136 -17.22 -3.44 -5.60
CA LEU A 136 -16.93 -4.47 -6.60
C LEU A 136 -16.09 -5.61 -6.02
N TYR A 137 -15.09 -5.25 -5.21
CA TYR A 137 -14.16 -6.22 -4.64
C TYR A 137 -14.50 -6.67 -3.23
N ASN A 138 -15.57 -6.13 -2.62
CA ASN A 138 -15.94 -6.34 -1.22
C ASN A 138 -14.76 -6.03 -0.29
N ILE A 139 -14.19 -4.83 -0.41
CA ILE A 139 -13.11 -4.37 0.46
C ILE A 139 -13.65 -4.23 1.90
N PRO A 140 -12.99 -4.83 2.91
CA PRO A 140 -13.38 -4.69 4.32
C PRO A 140 -13.50 -3.24 4.76
N LYS A 141 -14.41 -2.97 5.71
CA LYS A 141 -14.67 -1.61 6.20
C LYS A 141 -13.43 -0.98 6.84
N GLU A 142 -12.64 -1.80 7.53
CA GLU A 142 -11.41 -1.41 8.20
C GLU A 142 -10.36 -0.93 7.18
N GLU A 143 -10.19 -1.68 6.08
CA GLU A 143 -9.32 -1.26 4.97
C GLU A 143 -9.84 0.03 4.31
N ILE A 144 -11.15 0.19 4.12
CA ILE A 144 -11.74 1.44 3.59
C ILE A 144 -11.45 2.64 4.51
N LEU A 145 -11.49 2.45 5.83
CA LEU A 145 -11.17 3.50 6.80
C LEU A 145 -9.68 3.87 6.72
N GLU A 146 -8.79 2.89 6.62
CA GLU A 146 -7.35 3.10 6.43
C GLU A 146 -7.06 3.83 5.12
N THR A 147 -7.66 3.41 4.00
CA THR A 147 -7.59 4.08 2.69
C THR A 147 -8.01 5.54 2.77
N LYS A 148 -9.09 5.86 3.50
CA LYS A 148 -9.54 7.26 3.68
C LYS A 148 -8.53 8.09 4.49
N ALA A 149 -7.98 7.54 5.56
CA ALA A 149 -6.96 8.21 6.36
C ALA A 149 -5.68 8.46 5.54
N ASN A 150 -5.22 7.45 4.80
CA ASN A 150 -4.06 7.56 3.90
C ASN A 150 -4.31 8.61 2.80
N LEU A 151 -5.50 8.62 2.20
CA LEU A 151 -5.88 9.61 1.19
C LEU A 151 -5.80 11.04 1.73
N GLN A 152 -6.27 11.27 2.96
CA GLN A 152 -6.16 12.59 3.60
C GLN A 152 -4.70 12.97 3.85
N TYR A 153 -3.91 12.05 4.42
CA TYR A 153 -2.49 12.25 4.67
C TYR A 153 -1.74 12.65 3.39
N TRP A 154 -1.93 11.93 2.28
CA TRP A 154 -1.24 12.25 1.03
C TRP A 154 -1.71 13.57 0.41
N LYS A 155 -2.99 13.93 0.53
CA LYS A 155 -3.50 15.25 0.11
C LYS A 155 -2.83 16.39 0.87
N GLU A 156 -2.67 16.24 2.19
CA GLU A 156 -1.98 17.22 3.02
C GLU A 156 -0.48 17.33 2.66
N ARG A 157 0.19 16.19 2.43
CA ARG A 157 1.59 16.16 1.99
C ARG A 157 1.78 16.83 0.64
N LEU A 158 0.88 16.59 -0.31
CA LEU A 158 0.89 17.24 -1.62
C LEU A 158 0.69 18.75 -1.51
N LYS A 159 -0.24 19.21 -0.65
CA LYS A 159 -0.46 20.64 -0.40
C LYS A 159 0.80 21.29 0.18
N ASN A 160 1.41 20.67 1.19
CA ASN A 160 2.62 21.18 1.83
C ASN A 160 3.83 21.21 0.88
N GLU A 161 3.99 20.20 0.03
CA GLU A 161 5.06 20.15 -0.97
C GLU A 161 4.91 21.27 -2.01
N LYS A 162 3.69 21.54 -2.46
CA LYS A 162 3.41 22.66 -3.39
C LYS A 162 3.70 24.02 -2.76
N ASN A 163 3.37 24.19 -1.49
CA ASN A 163 3.59 25.44 -0.76
C ASN A 163 5.06 25.70 -0.39
N ARG A 164 5.93 24.69 -0.42
CA ARG A 164 7.38 24.82 -0.19
C ARG A 164 8.16 25.22 -1.45
N ASN A 165 7.56 25.03 -2.62
CA ASN A 165 8.15 25.37 -3.91
C ASN A 165 7.66 26.73 -4.44
N TYR A 166 6.99 27.51 -3.60
CA TYR A 166 6.61 28.92 -3.78
C TYR A 166 7.28 29.74 -2.68
#